data_AF-A0A558ANP5-F1
#
_entry.id   AF-A0A558ANP5-F1
#
_cell.length_a   1.000
_cell.length_b   1.000
_cell.length_c   1.000
_cell.angle_alpha   90.00
_cell.angle_beta   90.00
_cell.angle_gamma   90.00
#
_symmetry.space_group_name_H-M   'P 1'
#
loop_
_entity.id
_entity.type
_entity.pdbx_description
1 polymer ?
#
loop_
_entity_poly.entity_id
_entity_poly.type
_entity_poly.pdbx_seq_one_letter_code
_entity_poly.pdbx_strand_id
1 'polypeptide(L)' 'MSGLQYEVRVDGRMSERAQRAFGDYDEVRIVSAPAETVLYVDVTDEAHLQGILTLLATLRLQVVSMQRIPELP' A
#
# COMPACT_ATOMS: atom_id res chain seq x y z
N MET A 1 28.08 6.92 -0.15
CA MET A 1 27.18 8.00 0.30
C MET A 1 25.82 7.36 0.57
N SER A 2 25.32 7.41 1.80
CA SER A 2 23.97 6.92 2.11
C SER A 2 22.96 7.98 1.68
N GLY A 3 22.39 7.84 0.48
CA GLY A 3 21.23 8.64 0.09
C GLY A 3 20.00 8.17 0.85
N LEU A 4 19.14 9.09 1.28
CA LEU A 4 17.83 8.76 1.83
C LEU A 4 16.92 8.34 0.67
N GLN A 5 16.25 7.19 0.81
CA GLN A 5 15.32 6.65 -0.17
C GLN A 5 13.90 6.81 0.36
N TYR A 6 12.98 7.23 -0.50
CA TYR A 6 11.59 7.51 -0.13
C TYR A 6 10.65 6.74 -1.05
N GLU A 7 9.59 6.16 -0.47
CA GLU A 7 8.44 5.67 -1.21
C GLU A 7 7.34 6.72 -1.18
N VAL A 8 6.85 7.14 -2.35
CA VAL A 8 5.76 8.11 -2.48
C VAL A 8 4.61 7.44 -3.22
N ARG A 9 3.50 7.20 -2.51
CA ARG A 9 2.27 6.63 -3.10
C ARG A 9 1.31 7.74 -3.47
N VAL A 10 0.86 7.74 -4.72
CA VAL A 10 -0.12 8.69 -5.25
C VAL A 10 -1.40 7.93 -5.56
N ASP A 11 -2.55 8.43 -5.11
CA ASP A 11 -3.84 7.79 -5.37
C ASP A 11 -4.20 7.83 -6.87
N GLY A 12 -4.84 6.76 -7.33
CA GLY A 12 -5.21 6.57 -8.73
C GLY A 12 -4.08 6.12 -9.65
N ARG A 13 -4.36 6.13 -10.95
CA ARG A 13 -3.39 5.76 -12.00
C ARG A 13 -2.81 7.01 -12.63
N MET A 14 -1.49 7.13 -12.62
CA MET A 14 -0.81 8.17 -13.37
C MET A 14 -1.00 7.95 -14.88
N SER A 15 -1.56 8.93 -15.57
CA SER A 15 -1.62 8.92 -17.03
C SER A 15 -0.21 8.87 -17.63
N GLU A 16 -0.07 8.38 -18.87
CA GLU A 16 1.25 8.39 -19.53
C GLU A 16 1.86 9.79 -19.61
N ARG A 17 1.03 10.83 -19.79
CA ARG A 17 1.49 12.22 -19.79
C ARG A 17 2.09 12.61 -18.44
N ALA A 18 1.44 12.21 -17.34
CA ALA A 18 1.96 12.46 -16.00
C ALA A 18 3.25 11.67 -15.74
N GLN A 19 3.35 10.42 -16.20
CA GLN A 19 4.56 9.61 -16.05
C GLN A 19 5.74 10.22 -16.83
N ARG A 20 5.51 10.67 -18.09
CA ARG A 20 6.54 11.31 -18.92
C ARG A 20 7.10 12.61 -18.32
N ALA A 21 6.34 13.31 -17.47
CA ALA A 21 6.83 14.51 -16.79
C ALA A 21 7.98 14.22 -15.81
N PHE A 22 8.15 12.97 -15.37
CA PHE A 22 9.27 12.53 -14.54
C PHE A 22 10.42 11.93 -15.34
N GLY A 23 10.37 11.97 -16.69
CA GLY A 23 11.34 11.30 -17.55
C GLY A 23 12.77 11.85 -17.47
N ASP A 24 12.94 13.08 -16.99
CA ASP A 24 14.26 13.72 -16.80
C ASP A 24 14.88 13.42 -15.42
N TYR A 25 14.20 12.66 -14.56
CA TYR A 25 14.65 12.31 -13.20
C TYR A 25 15.08 10.84 -13.12
N ASP A 26 16.37 10.57 -13.33
CA ASP A 26 16.94 9.21 -13.36
C ASP A 26 16.76 8.43 -12.05
N GLU A 27 16.63 9.12 -10.92
CA GLU A 27 16.39 8.54 -9.59
C GLU A 27 14.93 8.14 -9.35
N VAL A 28 14.00 8.55 -10.21
CA VAL A 28 12.56 8.29 -10.04
C VAL A 28 12.17 7.01 -10.77
N ARG A 29 11.71 6.02 -9.99
CA ARG A 29 11.13 4.79 -10.55
C ARG A 29 9.62 4.77 -10.34
N ILE A 30 8.87 4.94 -11.42
CA ILE A 30 7.41 4.84 -11.39
C ILE A 30 7.00 3.37 -11.56
N VAL A 31 6.26 2.86 -10.58
CA VAL A 31 5.64 1.54 -10.62
C VAL A 31 4.13 1.70 -10.45
N SER A 32 3.35 0.98 -11.26
CA SER A 32 1.89 0.94 -11.07
C SER A 32 1.57 0.09 -9.86
N ALA A 33 1.03 0.72 -8.81
CA ALA A 33 0.42 0.03 -7.69
C ALA A 33 -1.09 -0.14 -7.95
N PRO A 34 -1.72 -1.25 -7.53
CA PRO A 34 -3.17 -1.34 -7.54
C PRO A 34 -3.76 -0.30 -6.58
N ALA A 35 -4.97 0.18 -6.88
CA ALA A 35 -5.73 1.02 -5.96
C ALA A 35 -6.18 0.16 -4.77
N GLU A 36 -5.33 0.09 -3.75
CA GLU A 36 -5.54 -0.69 -2.55
C GLU A 36 -5.90 0.22 -1.39
N THR A 37 -6.85 -0.24 -0.57
CA THR A 37 -7.09 0.34 0.74
C THR A 37 -6.21 -0.38 1.75
N VAL A 38 -5.34 0.35 2.44
CA VAL A 38 -4.51 -0.18 3.51
C VAL A 38 -5.26 -0.01 4.83
N LEU A 39 -5.47 -1.13 5.54
CA LEU A 39 -6.04 -1.13 6.89
C LEU A 39 -4.92 -1.37 7.90
N TYR A 40 -4.69 -0.40 8.78
CA TYR A 40 -3.87 -0.59 9.97
C TYR A 40 -4.77 -1.10 11.09
N VAL A 41 -4.48 -2.31 11.57
CA VAL A 41 -5.31 -3.00 12.57
C VAL A 41 -4.45 -3.35 13.78
N ASP A 42 -4.87 -2.89 14.95
CA ASP A 42 -4.34 -3.36 16.22
C ASP A 42 -5.05 -4.66 16.60
N VAL A 43 -4.29 -5.75 16.69
CA VAL A 43 -4.83 -7.10 16.89
C VAL A 43 -4.38 -7.60 18.26
N THR A 44 -5.36 -7.85 19.13
CA THR A 44 -5.14 -8.33 20.50
C THR A 44 -4.82 -9.82 20.56
N ASP A 45 -5.46 -10.61 19.69
CA ASP A 45 -5.29 -12.06 19.61
C ASP A 45 -5.71 -12.60 18.22
N GLU A 46 -5.58 -13.90 18.02
CA GLU A 46 -5.93 -14.54 16.77
C GLU A 46 -7.43 -14.50 16.46
N ALA A 47 -8.30 -14.60 17.47
CA ALA A 47 -9.75 -14.56 17.27
C ALA A 47 -10.21 -13.19 16.76
N HIS A 48 -9.61 -12.11 17.28
CA HIS A 48 -9.85 -10.75 16.81
C HIS A 48 -9.43 -10.60 15.33
N LEU A 49 -8.25 -11.12 14.96
CA LEU A 49 -7.81 -11.11 13.56
C LEU A 49 -8.77 -11.86 12.64
N GLN A 50 -9.21 -13.05 13.04
CA GLN A 50 -10.16 -13.84 12.24
C GLN A 50 -11.50 -13.11 12.06
N GLY A 51 -11.95 -12.38 13.08
CA GLY A 51 -13.14 -11.51 12.98
C GLY A 51 -13.00 -10.44 11.90
N ILE A 52 -11.84 -9.75 11.86
CA ILE A 52 -11.54 -8.74 10.84
C ILE A 52 -11.51 -9.36 9.44
N LEU A 53 -10.83 -10.50 9.27
CA LEU A 53 -10.76 -11.20 7.98
C LEU A 53 -12.14 -11.66 7.49
N THR A 54 -12.99 -12.15 8.42
CA THR A 54 -14.37 -12.54 8.13
C THR A 54 -15.21 -11.35 7.67
N LEU A 55 -15.03 -10.18 8.30
CA LEU A 55 -15.72 -8.96 7.89
C LEU A 55 -15.31 -8.52 6.48
N LEU A 56 -14.01 -8.50 6.18
CA LEU A 56 -13.50 -8.18 4.84
C LEU A 56 -14.07 -9.14 3.79
N ALA A 57 -14.08 -10.44 4.08
CA ALA A 57 -14.67 -11.45 3.19
C ALA A 57 -16.18 -11.23 2.99
N THR A 58 -16.93 -10.88 4.04
CA THR A 58 -18.37 -10.58 3.97
C THR A 58 -18.65 -9.38 3.09
N LEU A 59 -17.79 -8.36 3.15
CA LEU A 59 -17.85 -7.16 2.30
C LEU A 59 -17.32 -7.41 0.88
N ARG A 60 -16.88 -8.64 0.57
CA ARG A 60 -16.23 -9.00 -0.70
C ARG A 60 -14.98 -8.17 -1.00
N LEU A 61 -14.28 -7.72 0.05
CA LEU A 61 -12.97 -7.11 -0.05
C LEU A 61 -11.91 -8.20 -0.01
N GLN A 62 -11.07 -8.25 -1.04
CA GLN A 62 -10.01 -9.24 -1.14
C GLN A 62 -8.75 -8.76 -0.41
N VAL A 63 -8.25 -9.57 0.52
CA VAL A 63 -6.93 -9.35 1.14
C VAL A 63 -5.86 -9.86 0.16
N VAL A 64 -5.01 -8.96 -0.32
CA VAL A 64 -3.94 -9.27 -1.28
C VAL A 64 -2.56 -9.38 -0.64
N SER A 65 -2.36 -8.72 0.50
CA SER A 65 -1.18 -8.90 1.34
C SER A 65 -1.54 -8.66 2.81
N MET A 66 -0.80 -9.31 3.71
CA MET A 66 -0.87 -9.07 5.15
C MET A 66 0.54 -9.21 5.72
N GLN A 67 0.99 -8.18 6.45
CA GLN A 67 2.31 -8.16 7.08
C GLN A 67 2.21 -7.57 8.48
N ARG A 68 2.98 -8.12 9.43
CA ARG A 68 3.13 -7.51 10.76
C ARG A 68 4.09 -6.33 10.65
N ILE A 69 3.70 -5.20 11.24
CA ILE A 69 4.52 -3.98 11.32
C ILE A 69 4.92 -3.73 12.78
N PRO A 70 6.05 -3.05 13.04
CA PRO A 70 6.54 -2.83 14.40
C PRO A 70 5.67 -1.86 15.21
N GLU A 71 5.04 -0.88 14.55
CA GLU A 71 4.16 0.12 15.16
C GLU A 71 3.13 0.59 14.12
N LEU A 72 1.95 1.04 14.57
CA LEU A 72 0.96 1.69 13.69
C LEU A 72 1.50 3.08 13.25
N PRO A 73 1.23 3.51 12.00
CA PRO A 73 1.64 4.82 11.52
C PRO A 73 0.84 5.99 12.09
#